data_AF-A0A0C3CDJ6-F1
#
_entry.id   AF-A0A0C3CDJ6-F1
#
_cell.length_a   1.000
_cell.length_b   1.000
_cell.length_c   1.000
_cell.angle_alpha   90.00
_cell.angle_beta   90.00
_cell.angle_gamma   90.00
#
_symmetry.space_group_name_H-M   'P 1'
#
loop_
_entity.id
_entity.type
_entity.pdbx_description
1 polymer ?
#
loop_
_entity_poly.entity_id
_entity_poly.type
_entity_poly.pdbx_seq_one_letter_code
_entity_poly.pdbx_strand_id
1 'polypeptide(L)'
;MAARQAARPVSSLLRTRRPFKLVVFGLLVLLLFFKGLPGVVTDWAEKDTESDVPASKTAPAFPLGAPKTTNLKPTPVLGKHRFRPDGLMEVNVDGAHPIYELISRAEQEWRDKLKRASTTLGEAVDEYRRRYKRRPPKGFDLWWKYVVENDVQLPDEYDQIYNDLEAFWGIEPSDLVQIQKEGELKKDSYTIGKNEDGEVEVLTYAFQEGKYDQLIAGSSAIINLFKPIQEYLPPFRMTLSPHDGPNRLSDYGVKAAAREAADSQTYIARSELPKITSIGWISACSPNSPARQRPINLDKPPPSPRKKTFIWNHPLTMDPCNHPDHFFHHGQFLSHNMGPSPQHALHPEFTYCSTTIHHNIRIPVPYGWVEDIYPRSNDPEWDEKVDERLLWRGSNTGMYHSKKSRWRHSHRNFLVEHSNDLFGTLKLLSPNKTKHEKVGEPLEIRKARVNPAVMDIAFGGQPMACSDEVCDLLETIYPWRDRQSIKEAGSYKYVMDVDGNGWSGRFKRLITSNAMVFKSTIYPEWYTDRIAPWVHYVPVQLDLSDLYDALIFFRGDGFGGGAREHLARKIAVAGRNWSKDFWRKEDLSSYMFRLTLEYARLMSVDRDAMTYYHEKDG
;
A
#
# COMPACT_ATOMS: atom_id res chain seq x y z
N MET A 1 0.79 22.35 -54.05
CA MET A 1 1.56 22.54 -55.31
C MET A 1 3.01 22.19 -55.04
N ALA A 2 3.56 21.31 -55.88
CA ALA A 2 4.95 20.87 -56.03
C ALA A 2 5.66 20.17 -54.85
N ALA A 3 6.43 19.09 -55.00
CA ALA A 3 6.58 18.08 -56.04
C ALA A 3 7.58 17.00 -55.53
N ARG A 4 7.30 15.74 -55.91
CA ARG A 4 8.23 14.62 -56.18
C ARG A 4 8.75 13.72 -55.04
N GLN A 5 8.10 12.56 -55.00
CA GLN A 5 8.59 11.23 -54.64
C GLN A 5 9.88 10.83 -55.38
N ALA A 6 10.74 10.08 -54.69
CA ALA A 6 11.56 9.04 -55.28
C ALA A 6 11.74 7.90 -54.26
N ALA A 7 11.40 6.68 -54.70
CA ALA A 7 11.51 5.44 -53.94
C ALA A 7 12.73 4.62 -54.41
N ARG A 8 13.09 3.61 -53.58
CA ARG A 8 13.95 2.41 -53.77
C ARG A 8 15.28 2.43 -52.99
N PRO A 9 15.90 1.26 -52.72
CA PRO A 9 15.32 0.05 -52.12
C PRO A 9 16.22 -0.50 -50.97
N VAL A 10 15.66 -1.42 -50.19
CA VAL A 10 16.34 -2.18 -49.14
C VAL A 10 17.33 -3.17 -49.76
N SER A 11 18.60 -3.10 -49.37
CA SER A 11 19.59 -4.17 -49.60
C SER A 11 19.93 -4.88 -48.30
N SER A 12 19.70 -6.19 -48.31
CA SER A 12 20.18 -7.15 -47.34
C SER A 12 21.69 -7.32 -47.43
N LEU A 13 22.40 -7.40 -46.30
CA LEU A 13 23.69 -8.12 -46.21
C LEU A 13 23.99 -8.51 -44.75
N LEU A 14 23.59 -9.75 -44.45
CA LEU A 14 24.35 -10.81 -43.78
C LEU A 14 25.53 -10.38 -42.87
N ARG A 15 25.40 -10.64 -41.57
CA ARG A 15 26.54 -10.87 -40.67
C ARG A 15 26.36 -12.16 -39.86
N THR A 16 26.85 -13.23 -40.48
CA THR A 16 27.51 -14.42 -39.93
C THR A 16 27.28 -14.78 -38.45
N ARG A 17 26.51 -15.85 -38.24
CA ARG A 17 26.49 -16.67 -37.02
C ARG A 17 27.79 -17.50 -36.91
N ARG A 18 28.46 -17.47 -35.75
CA ARG A 18 29.45 -18.48 -35.34
C ARG A 18 28.71 -19.66 -34.67
N PRO A 19 29.05 -20.93 -34.98
CA PRO A 19 28.53 -22.07 -34.24
C PRO A 19 29.44 -22.39 -33.05
N PHE A 20 28.85 -22.57 -31.87
CA PHE A 20 29.54 -23.18 -30.73
C PHE A 20 29.49 -24.70 -30.89
N LYS A 21 30.67 -25.33 -30.91
CA LYS A 21 30.84 -26.77 -31.12
C LYS A 21 30.45 -27.55 -29.87
N LEU A 22 29.60 -28.56 -30.04
CA LEU A 22 29.53 -29.72 -29.15
C LEU A 22 30.90 -30.42 -29.11
N VAL A 23 31.33 -30.79 -27.91
CA VAL A 23 32.33 -31.83 -27.71
C VAL A 23 31.71 -32.87 -26.79
N VAL A 24 31.46 -34.05 -27.36
CA VAL A 24 31.13 -35.30 -26.68
C VAL A 24 32.24 -36.29 -27.01
N PHE A 25 32.86 -36.86 -25.97
CA PHE A 25 33.65 -38.10 -25.94
C PHE A 25 33.74 -38.43 -24.43
N GLY A 26 33.46 -39.61 -23.88
CA GLY A 26 33.23 -40.94 -24.42
C GLY A 26 33.93 -41.94 -23.48
N LEU A 27 33.13 -42.58 -22.59
CA LEU A 27 33.28 -43.91 -21.95
C LEU A 27 34.62 -44.40 -21.34
N LEU A 28 34.55 -44.84 -20.07
CA LEU A 28 34.97 -46.21 -19.72
C LEU A 28 34.39 -46.72 -18.38
N VAL A 29 34.04 -48.00 -18.42
CA VAL A 29 33.31 -48.86 -17.48
C VAL A 29 34.27 -49.59 -16.55
N LEU A 30 33.90 -49.79 -15.27
CA LEU A 30 34.22 -51.01 -14.53
C LEU A 30 33.24 -51.23 -13.37
N LEU A 31 32.34 -52.19 -13.57
CA LEU A 31 31.50 -52.86 -12.58
C LEU A 31 31.98 -54.32 -12.54
N LEU A 32 32.34 -54.88 -11.37
CA LEU A 32 32.25 -56.32 -11.11
C LEU A 32 32.11 -56.63 -9.59
N PHE A 33 30.95 -57.23 -9.26
CA PHE A 33 30.63 -58.32 -8.30
C PHE A 33 30.91 -58.14 -6.78
N PHE A 34 29.95 -58.39 -5.86
CA PHE A 34 29.17 -59.63 -5.70
C PHE A 34 27.71 -59.43 -5.18
N LYS A 35 26.82 -60.28 -5.70
CA LYS A 35 25.44 -60.61 -5.26
C LYS A 35 25.45 -61.72 -4.20
N GLY A 36 24.37 -61.83 -3.40
CA GLY A 36 24.01 -63.08 -2.70
C GLY A 36 22.84 -63.01 -1.71
N LEU A 37 21.61 -63.11 -2.24
CA LEU A 37 20.26 -63.34 -1.64
C LEU A 37 20.11 -64.69 -0.87
N PRO A 38 18.91 -65.18 -0.40
CA PRO A 38 17.57 -64.59 -0.12
C PRO A 38 16.81 -65.12 1.16
N GLY A 39 15.62 -64.55 1.42
CA GLY A 39 14.39 -65.27 1.90
C GLY A 39 14.08 -65.06 3.39
N VAL A 40 12.85 -64.76 3.85
CA VAL A 40 11.54 -65.40 3.56
C VAL A 40 10.39 -64.48 4.03
N VAL A 41 9.24 -64.62 3.36
CA VAL A 41 7.93 -63.97 3.54
C VAL A 41 7.12 -64.64 4.67
N THR A 42 6.27 -63.91 5.40
CA THR A 42 4.85 -64.27 5.63
C THR A 42 4.06 -63.19 6.38
N ASP A 43 2.87 -62.92 5.85
CA ASP A 43 1.73 -62.15 6.37
C ASP A 43 1.23 -62.63 7.75
N TRP A 44 0.41 -61.81 8.43
CA TRP A 44 -1.02 -62.06 8.75
C TRP A 44 -1.52 -61.17 9.91
N ALA A 45 -2.51 -60.34 9.55
CA ALA A 45 -3.70 -59.82 10.26
C ALA A 45 -3.85 -59.84 11.80
N GLU A 46 -4.30 -58.68 12.32
CA GLU A 46 -5.40 -58.42 13.27
C GLU A 46 -5.94 -59.57 14.16
N LYS A 47 -5.89 -59.37 15.49
CA LYS A 47 -7.08 -59.21 16.35
C LYS A 47 -6.76 -59.02 17.84
N ASP A 48 -7.58 -58.18 18.46
CA ASP A 48 -7.76 -57.98 19.91
C ASP A 48 -7.96 -59.27 20.71
N THR A 49 -7.52 -59.31 21.97
CA THR A 49 -8.39 -59.59 23.14
C THR A 49 -7.67 -59.46 24.49
N GLU A 50 -8.51 -59.16 25.48
CA GLU A 50 -8.36 -58.86 26.91
C GLU A 50 -7.51 -59.79 27.81
N SER A 51 -7.18 -59.19 28.98
CA SER A 51 -7.06 -59.78 30.33
C SER A 51 -5.95 -60.81 30.60
N ASP A 52 -4.98 -60.50 31.47
CA ASP A 52 -5.14 -60.63 32.94
C ASP A 52 -3.84 -60.28 33.69
N VAL A 53 -4.02 -59.72 34.88
CA VAL A 53 -2.98 -59.26 35.82
C VAL A 53 -2.33 -60.45 36.55
N PRO A 54 -1.03 -60.37 36.88
CA PRO A 54 -0.67 -60.61 38.28
C PRO A 54 0.25 -59.54 38.88
N ALA A 55 0.05 -59.40 40.19
CA ALA A 55 0.54 -58.35 41.05
C ALA A 55 2.05 -58.35 41.33
N SER A 56 2.55 -57.12 41.53
CA SER A 56 3.45 -56.68 42.60
C SER A 56 4.81 -57.38 42.77
N LYS A 57 5.88 -56.65 42.40
CA LYS A 57 7.03 -56.42 43.30
C LYS A 57 7.50 -54.96 43.23
N THR A 58 7.29 -54.29 44.35
CA THR A 58 7.81 -53.01 44.85
C THR A 58 9.10 -52.47 44.20
N ALA A 59 9.02 -51.26 43.64
CA ALA A 59 10.15 -50.37 43.36
C ALA A 59 10.38 -49.40 44.54
N PRO A 60 11.62 -48.91 44.78
CA PRO A 60 11.93 -48.06 45.93
C PRO A 60 11.30 -46.67 45.79
N ALA A 61 10.78 -46.16 46.91
CA ALA A 61 10.26 -44.81 47.03
C ALA A 61 11.37 -43.77 46.78
N PHE A 62 11.26 -43.00 45.70
CA PHE A 62 11.97 -41.74 45.57
C PHE A 62 11.37 -40.75 46.59
N PRO A 63 12.19 -40.00 47.35
CA PRO A 63 11.65 -38.97 48.22
C PRO A 63 10.97 -37.90 47.36
N LEU A 64 9.67 -37.73 47.57
CA LEU A 64 8.92 -36.57 47.10
C LEU A 64 9.55 -35.33 47.73
N GLY A 65 10.45 -34.69 47.00
CA GLY A 65 10.93 -33.36 47.34
C GLY A 65 9.74 -32.43 47.45
N ALA A 66 9.60 -31.74 48.58
CA ALA A 66 8.60 -30.72 48.80
C ALA A 66 8.54 -29.76 47.60
N PRO A 67 7.35 -29.28 47.19
CA PRO A 67 7.25 -28.31 46.11
C PRO A 67 8.08 -27.09 46.51
N LYS A 68 9.19 -26.87 45.79
CA LYS A 68 9.93 -25.62 45.88
C LYS A 68 8.94 -24.55 45.46
N THR A 69 8.44 -23.79 46.44
CA THR A 69 7.77 -22.51 46.21
C THR A 69 8.75 -21.66 45.42
N THR A 70 8.59 -21.64 44.10
CA THR A 70 9.27 -20.69 43.24
C THR A 70 8.74 -19.33 43.68
N ASN A 71 9.58 -18.60 44.42
CA ASN A 71 9.41 -17.16 44.59
C ASN A 71 9.35 -16.57 43.17
N LEU A 72 8.13 -16.39 42.65
CA LEU A 72 7.88 -15.67 41.42
C LEU A 72 8.40 -14.26 41.68
N LYS A 73 9.60 -13.96 41.17
CA LYS A 73 10.12 -12.60 41.17
C LYS A 73 9.02 -11.72 40.57
N PRO A 74 8.63 -10.62 41.23
CA PRO A 74 7.63 -9.71 40.69
C PRO A 74 8.02 -9.34 39.27
N THR A 75 7.13 -9.55 38.30
CA THR A 75 7.37 -9.15 36.91
C THR A 75 7.67 -7.65 36.94
N PRO A 76 8.80 -7.20 36.35
CA PRO A 76 9.14 -5.78 36.34
C PRO A 76 7.98 -4.99 35.74
N VAL A 77 7.58 -3.90 36.39
CA VAL A 77 6.65 -2.94 35.76
C VAL A 77 7.41 -2.29 34.61
N LEU A 78 7.04 -2.66 33.38
CA LEU A 78 7.66 -2.14 32.17
C LEU A 78 7.20 -0.70 31.91
N GLY A 79 8.10 0.13 31.38
CA GLY A 79 7.79 1.46 30.91
C GLY A 79 6.78 1.43 29.76
N LYS A 80 5.94 2.47 29.65
CA LYS A 80 5.00 2.60 28.53
C LYS A 80 5.63 3.35 27.37
N HIS A 81 5.31 2.93 26.14
CA HIS A 81 5.62 3.68 24.93
C HIS A 81 4.77 4.95 24.84
N ARG A 82 5.23 5.95 24.06
CA ARG A 82 4.50 7.20 23.86
C ARG A 82 3.95 7.29 22.44
N PHE A 83 2.64 7.15 22.30
CA PHE A 83 1.92 7.33 21.04
C PHE A 83 1.69 8.83 20.79
N ARG A 84 2.21 9.33 19.67
CA ARG A 84 2.09 10.73 19.26
C ARG A 84 0.87 10.93 18.35
N PRO A 85 0.28 12.13 18.32
CA PRO A 85 -0.89 12.43 17.48
C PRO A 85 -0.59 12.44 15.97
N ASP A 86 0.68 12.42 15.56
CA ASP A 86 1.11 12.39 14.16
C ASP A 86 1.25 10.96 13.59
N GLY A 87 0.83 9.95 14.35
CA GLY A 87 0.85 8.54 13.94
C GLY A 87 2.15 7.79 14.27
N LEU A 88 3.16 8.45 14.85
CA LEU A 88 4.38 7.79 15.34
C LEU A 88 4.29 7.42 16.82
N MET A 89 4.92 6.33 17.20
CA MET A 89 5.06 5.88 18.58
C MET A 89 6.53 5.88 18.95
N GLU A 90 6.88 6.62 20.00
CA GLU A 90 8.24 6.69 20.53
C GLU A 90 8.51 5.52 21.48
N VAL A 91 9.60 4.81 21.20
CA VAL A 91 10.05 3.68 22.01
C VAL A 91 10.51 4.18 23.38
N ASN A 92 10.13 3.41 24.39
CA ASN A 92 10.62 3.53 25.75
C ASN A 92 11.53 2.33 25.98
N VAL A 93 12.81 2.57 26.21
CA VAL A 93 13.82 1.50 26.36
C VAL A 93 13.58 0.64 27.61
N ASP A 94 12.87 1.18 28.61
CA ASP A 94 12.41 0.44 29.78
C ASP A 94 11.08 -0.31 29.55
N GLY A 95 10.47 -0.14 28.38
CA GLY A 95 9.25 -0.83 27.97
C GLY A 95 9.51 -2.18 27.32
N ALA A 96 8.43 -2.86 26.94
CA ALA A 96 8.51 -4.08 26.13
C ALA A 96 9.02 -3.77 24.71
N HIS A 97 9.25 -4.80 23.90
CA HIS A 97 9.47 -4.55 22.48
C HIS A 97 8.21 -3.94 21.85
N PRO A 98 8.31 -2.78 21.15
CA PRO A 98 7.16 -2.00 20.69
C PRO A 98 6.18 -2.76 19.81
N ILE A 99 6.68 -3.68 18.99
CA ILE A 99 5.87 -4.43 18.02
C ILE A 99 4.82 -5.33 18.70
N TYR A 100 5.05 -5.82 19.92
CA TYR A 100 4.01 -6.57 20.64
C TYR A 100 2.78 -5.69 20.95
N GLU A 101 3.01 -4.45 21.41
CA GLU A 101 1.93 -3.52 21.72
C GLU A 101 1.22 -3.07 20.43
N LEU A 102 1.98 -2.80 19.36
CA LEU A 102 1.43 -2.43 18.05
C LEU A 102 0.51 -3.52 17.47
N ILE A 103 0.94 -4.79 17.48
CA ILE A 103 0.11 -5.92 17.02
C ILE A 103 -1.13 -6.07 17.92
N SER A 104 -0.95 -6.12 19.24
CA SER A 104 -2.07 -6.34 20.16
C SER A 104 -3.12 -5.24 20.06
N ARG A 105 -2.69 -3.98 19.90
CA ARG A 105 -3.58 -2.84 19.73
C ARG A 105 -4.33 -2.92 18.40
N ALA A 106 -3.62 -3.13 17.29
CA ALA A 106 -4.22 -3.16 15.97
C ALA A 106 -5.22 -4.32 15.82
N GLU A 107 -4.93 -5.48 16.40
CA GLU A 107 -5.86 -6.61 16.42
C GLU A 107 -7.12 -6.31 17.21
N GLN A 108 -7.01 -5.58 18.33
CA GLN A 108 -8.17 -5.14 19.10
C GLN A 108 -9.02 -4.15 18.31
N GLU A 109 -8.39 -3.10 17.74
CA GLU A 109 -9.06 -2.11 16.91
C GLU A 109 -9.75 -2.74 15.69
N TRP A 110 -9.12 -3.75 15.06
CA TRP A 110 -9.71 -4.50 13.95
C TRP A 110 -10.93 -5.32 14.36
N ARG A 111 -10.87 -6.05 15.49
CA ARG A 111 -12.04 -6.78 16.03
C ARG A 111 -13.19 -5.84 16.37
N ASP A 112 -12.89 -4.71 16.99
CA ASP A 112 -13.89 -3.72 17.36
C ASP A 112 -14.49 -3.01 16.13
N LYS A 113 -13.73 -2.91 15.04
CA LYS A 113 -14.25 -2.43 13.74
C LYS A 113 -15.24 -3.43 13.14
N LEU A 114 -14.85 -4.70 13.03
CA LEU A 114 -15.73 -5.75 12.50
C LEU A 114 -17.02 -5.89 13.31
N LYS A 115 -16.94 -5.82 14.65
CA LYS A 115 -18.11 -5.93 15.53
C LYS A 115 -19.11 -4.78 15.38
N ARG A 116 -18.66 -3.59 14.98
CA ARG A 116 -19.49 -2.39 14.85
C ARG A 116 -20.08 -2.21 13.45
N ALA A 117 -19.72 -3.05 12.49
CA ALA A 117 -20.24 -2.96 11.13
C ALA A 117 -21.76 -3.11 11.12
N SER A 118 -22.44 -2.21 10.42
CA SER A 118 -23.89 -2.24 10.24
C SER A 118 -24.33 -3.55 9.59
N THR A 119 -25.43 -4.11 10.08
CA THR A 119 -26.01 -5.36 9.58
C THR A 119 -27.37 -5.15 8.92
N THR A 120 -27.95 -3.96 9.08
CA THR A 120 -29.22 -3.56 8.47
C THR A 120 -29.10 -2.20 7.79
N LEU A 121 -30.00 -1.93 6.83
CA LEU A 121 -30.07 -0.64 6.14
C LEU A 121 -30.26 0.51 7.13
N GLY A 122 -31.14 0.33 8.14
CA GLY A 122 -31.39 1.35 9.15
C GLY A 122 -30.14 1.69 9.98
N GLU A 123 -29.40 0.67 10.42
CA GLU A 123 -28.11 0.87 11.11
C GLU A 123 -27.10 1.61 10.23
N ALA A 124 -27.00 1.25 8.94
CA ALA A 124 -26.11 1.91 8.01
C ALA A 124 -26.48 3.38 7.76
N VAL A 125 -27.79 3.70 7.73
CA VAL A 125 -28.29 5.09 7.65
C VAL A 125 -27.92 5.88 8.92
N ASP A 126 -28.09 5.28 10.10
CA ASP A 126 -27.78 5.94 11.37
C ASP A 126 -26.27 6.15 11.54
N GLU A 127 -25.46 5.16 11.17
CA GLU A 127 -24.01 5.23 11.21
C GLU A 127 -23.48 6.26 10.20
N TYR A 128 -24.06 6.32 8.99
CA TYR A 128 -23.79 7.36 8.01
C TYR A 128 -24.00 8.75 8.62
N ARG A 129 -25.18 8.99 9.23
CA ARG A 129 -25.52 10.29 9.83
C ARG A 129 -24.56 10.63 10.97
N ARG A 130 -24.23 9.65 11.80
CA ARG A 130 -23.30 9.81 12.91
C ARG A 130 -21.91 10.22 12.42
N ARG A 131 -21.41 9.59 11.35
CA ARG A 131 -20.08 9.87 10.77
C ARG A 131 -20.03 11.19 10.02
N TYR A 132 -20.91 11.38 9.05
CA TYR A 132 -20.77 12.43 8.03
C TYR A 132 -21.68 13.63 8.25
N LYS A 133 -22.49 13.62 9.31
CA LYS A 133 -23.37 14.73 9.71
C LYS A 133 -24.33 15.17 8.61
N ARG A 134 -24.67 14.27 7.69
CA ARG A 134 -25.62 14.48 6.59
C ARG A 134 -26.42 13.21 6.36
N ARG A 135 -27.54 13.31 5.63
CA ARG A 135 -28.30 12.13 5.20
C ARG A 135 -27.57 11.41 4.06
N PRO A 136 -27.83 10.12 3.81
CA PRO A 136 -27.27 9.41 2.66
C PRO A 136 -27.77 9.94 1.30
N PRO A 137 -27.06 9.69 0.19
CA PRO A 137 -27.50 10.08 -1.15
C PRO A 137 -28.63 9.18 -1.64
N LYS A 138 -29.50 9.70 -2.52
CA LYS A 138 -30.54 8.91 -3.21
C LYS A 138 -29.91 7.69 -3.89
N GLY A 139 -30.54 6.53 -3.74
CA GLY A 139 -29.99 5.24 -4.20
C GLY A 139 -29.11 4.52 -3.16
N PHE A 140 -28.98 5.04 -1.95
CA PHE A 140 -28.26 4.39 -0.86
C PHE A 140 -28.84 3.02 -0.48
N ASP A 141 -30.16 2.84 -0.55
CA ASP A 141 -30.87 1.57 -0.41
C ASP A 141 -30.50 0.56 -1.51
N LEU A 142 -30.35 1.02 -2.75
CA LEU A 142 -29.90 0.19 -3.88
C LEU A 142 -28.42 -0.22 -3.71
N TRP A 143 -27.58 0.70 -3.23
CA TRP A 143 -26.21 0.38 -2.86
C TRP A 143 -26.16 -0.64 -1.70
N TRP A 144 -26.99 -0.48 -0.68
CA TRP A 144 -27.09 -1.42 0.43
C TRP A 144 -27.52 -2.81 -0.05
N LYS A 145 -28.49 -2.88 -0.96
CA LYS A 145 -28.89 -4.14 -1.60
C LYS A 145 -27.70 -4.81 -2.30
N TYR A 146 -26.92 -4.05 -3.08
CA TYR A 146 -25.71 -4.57 -3.73
C TYR A 146 -24.69 -5.10 -2.72
N VAL A 147 -24.47 -4.38 -1.61
CA VAL A 147 -23.58 -4.80 -0.51
C VAL A 147 -24.01 -6.15 0.06
N VAL A 148 -25.30 -6.33 0.36
CA VAL A 148 -25.83 -7.58 0.92
C VAL A 148 -25.74 -8.72 -0.08
N GLU A 149 -26.14 -8.49 -1.33
CA GLU A 149 -26.13 -9.54 -2.38
C GLU A 149 -24.73 -10.04 -2.73
N ASN A 150 -23.70 -9.20 -2.57
CA ASN A 150 -22.31 -9.53 -2.90
C ASN A 150 -21.42 -9.75 -1.66
N ASP A 151 -22.02 -9.81 -0.47
CA ASP A 151 -21.30 -10.03 0.80
C ASP A 151 -20.14 -9.03 1.00
N VAL A 152 -20.38 -7.74 0.71
CA VAL A 152 -19.37 -6.68 0.86
C VAL A 152 -19.17 -6.37 2.34
N GLN A 153 -17.96 -6.63 2.83
CA GLN A 153 -17.61 -6.44 4.22
C GLN A 153 -17.37 -4.97 4.58
N LEU A 154 -17.57 -4.61 5.85
CA LEU A 154 -17.38 -3.25 6.38
C LEU A 154 -18.15 -2.16 5.60
N PRO A 155 -19.49 -2.25 5.54
CA PRO A 155 -20.29 -1.32 4.74
C PRO A 155 -20.23 0.14 5.22
N ASP A 156 -19.74 0.42 6.42
CA ASP A 156 -19.64 1.79 6.94
C ASP A 156 -18.27 2.45 6.68
N GLU A 157 -17.26 1.70 6.26
CA GLU A 157 -15.87 2.16 6.20
C GLU A 157 -15.54 2.78 4.83
N TYR A 158 -16.20 3.90 4.53
CA TYR A 158 -16.04 4.70 3.31
C TYR A 158 -15.53 6.13 3.58
N ASP A 159 -14.96 6.40 4.76
CA ASP A 159 -14.54 7.74 5.21
C ASP A 159 -13.63 8.43 4.19
N GLN A 160 -12.82 7.65 3.50
CA GLN A 160 -11.93 8.09 2.45
C GLN A 160 -12.64 8.72 1.22
N ILE A 161 -13.90 8.38 0.91
CA ILE A 161 -14.72 9.13 -0.07
C ILE A 161 -15.01 10.54 0.45
N TYR A 162 -15.41 10.65 1.70
CA TYR A 162 -15.77 11.94 2.30
C TYR A 162 -14.55 12.83 2.46
N ASN A 163 -13.41 12.27 2.88
CA ASN A 163 -12.16 13.03 2.98
C ASN A 163 -11.77 13.72 1.66
N ASP A 164 -12.05 13.08 0.53
CA ASP A 164 -11.80 13.63 -0.80
C ASP A 164 -12.88 14.63 -1.24
N LEU A 165 -14.16 14.36 -0.93
CA LEU A 165 -15.29 15.17 -1.39
C LEU A 165 -15.60 16.38 -0.49
N GLU A 166 -15.17 16.38 0.77
CA GLU A 166 -15.68 17.30 1.80
C GLU A 166 -15.49 18.77 1.45
N ALA A 167 -14.31 19.13 0.94
CA ALA A 167 -14.02 20.52 0.62
C ALA A 167 -14.90 21.03 -0.55
N PHE A 168 -15.37 20.14 -1.43
CA PHE A 168 -16.25 20.54 -2.53
C PHE A 168 -17.68 20.82 -2.06
N TRP A 169 -18.11 20.27 -0.92
CA TRP A 169 -19.46 20.51 -0.40
C TRP A 169 -19.73 21.98 -0.09
N GLY A 170 -18.69 22.73 0.31
CA GLY A 170 -18.82 24.16 0.57
C GLY A 170 -18.65 25.04 -0.67
N ILE A 171 -18.43 24.48 -1.86
CA ILE A 171 -18.42 25.27 -3.10
C ILE A 171 -19.82 25.32 -3.68
N GLU A 172 -20.21 26.50 -4.19
CA GLU A 172 -21.48 26.70 -4.90
C GLU A 172 -21.67 25.65 -6.00
N PRO A 173 -22.78 24.89 -6.01
CA PRO A 173 -22.99 23.81 -6.97
C PRO A 173 -22.88 24.24 -8.44
N SER A 174 -23.39 25.43 -8.79
CA SER A 174 -23.29 25.96 -10.16
C SER A 174 -21.84 26.19 -10.58
N ASP A 175 -20.98 26.62 -9.65
CA ASP A 175 -19.56 26.80 -9.90
C ASP A 175 -18.84 25.47 -10.09
N LEU A 176 -19.19 24.44 -9.31
CA LEU A 176 -18.64 23.09 -9.51
C LEU A 176 -18.96 22.54 -10.91
N VAL A 177 -20.20 22.70 -11.36
CA VAL A 177 -20.63 22.29 -12.71
C VAL A 177 -19.82 23.04 -13.78
N GLN A 178 -19.60 24.35 -13.59
CA GLN A 178 -18.81 25.15 -14.52
C GLN A 178 -17.33 24.74 -14.52
N ILE A 179 -16.74 24.53 -13.33
CA ILE A 179 -15.36 24.05 -13.17
C ILE A 179 -15.17 22.68 -13.81
N GLN A 180 -16.15 21.78 -13.70
CA GLN A 180 -16.10 20.48 -14.36
C GLN A 180 -16.07 20.63 -15.88
N LYS A 181 -16.97 21.44 -16.47
CA LYS A 181 -16.97 21.71 -17.93
C LYS A 181 -15.62 22.24 -18.41
N GLU A 182 -14.98 23.13 -17.65
CA GLU A 182 -13.62 23.60 -17.93
C GLU A 182 -12.58 22.46 -17.83
N GLY A 183 -12.74 21.58 -16.85
CA GLY A 183 -11.90 20.40 -16.65
C GLY A 183 -11.96 19.39 -17.79
N GLU A 184 -13.12 19.21 -18.43
CA GLU A 184 -13.28 18.33 -19.59
C GLU A 184 -12.45 18.79 -20.80
N LEU A 185 -12.10 20.08 -20.87
CA LEU A 185 -11.26 20.66 -21.93
C LEU A 185 -9.77 20.73 -21.55
N LYS A 186 -9.41 20.40 -20.30
CA LYS A 186 -8.02 20.41 -19.83
C LYS A 186 -7.22 19.37 -20.60
N LYS A 187 -6.04 19.78 -21.09
CA LYS A 187 -5.07 18.85 -21.68
C LYS A 187 -4.83 17.63 -20.78
N ASP A 188 -4.83 16.46 -21.40
CA ASP A 188 -4.65 15.16 -20.76
C ASP A 188 -5.75 14.90 -19.71
N SER A 189 -7.01 15.00 -20.14
CA SER A 189 -8.19 14.59 -19.37
C SER A 189 -9.15 13.74 -20.22
N TYR A 190 -9.95 12.91 -19.55
CA TYR A 190 -11.07 12.19 -20.15
C TYR A 190 -12.22 12.11 -19.15
N THR A 191 -13.45 11.99 -19.63
CA THR A 191 -14.64 11.98 -18.78
C THR A 191 -15.42 10.70 -18.96
N ILE A 192 -15.60 9.97 -17.86
CA ILE A 192 -16.50 8.80 -17.79
C ILE A 192 -17.86 9.28 -17.30
N GLY A 193 -18.94 8.81 -17.90
CA GLY A 193 -20.30 9.11 -17.46
C GLY A 193 -21.35 8.27 -18.16
N LYS A 194 -22.63 8.53 -17.86
CA LYS A 194 -23.76 7.88 -18.55
C LYS A 194 -24.07 8.59 -19.86
N ASN A 195 -24.23 7.82 -20.93
CA ASN A 195 -24.71 8.31 -22.22
C ASN A 195 -26.24 8.38 -22.28
N GLU A 196 -26.80 8.72 -23.45
CA GLU A 196 -28.25 8.87 -23.65
C GLU A 196 -29.01 7.55 -23.48
N ASP A 197 -28.38 6.42 -23.79
CA ASP A 197 -28.92 5.07 -23.62
C ASP A 197 -28.80 4.56 -22.16
N GLY A 198 -28.14 5.33 -21.29
CA GLY A 198 -27.91 4.98 -19.89
C GLY A 198 -26.72 4.03 -19.66
N GLU A 199 -25.88 3.79 -20.66
CA GLU A 199 -24.64 3.03 -20.52
C GLU A 199 -23.48 3.91 -20.03
N VAL A 200 -22.57 3.33 -19.23
CA VAL A 200 -21.37 4.04 -18.76
C VAL A 200 -20.22 3.88 -19.75
N GLU A 201 -19.73 5.00 -20.28
CA GLU A 201 -18.64 5.03 -21.25
C GLU A 201 -17.74 6.28 -21.11
N VAL A 202 -16.74 6.41 -21.99
CA VAL A 202 -15.95 7.64 -22.13
C VAL A 202 -16.74 8.63 -22.99
N LEU A 203 -17.29 9.67 -22.36
CA LEU A 203 -18.13 10.67 -23.04
C LEU A 203 -17.32 11.71 -23.82
N THR A 204 -16.13 12.07 -23.33
CA THR A 204 -15.25 13.06 -23.98
C THR A 204 -13.82 12.93 -23.49
N TYR A 205 -12.86 13.47 -24.25
CA TYR A 205 -11.44 13.52 -23.90
C TYR A 205 -10.74 14.72 -24.54
N ALA A 206 -9.65 15.17 -23.91
CA ALA A 206 -8.84 16.30 -24.35
C ALA A 206 -7.36 15.89 -24.46
N PHE A 207 -7.07 14.95 -25.37
CA PHE A 207 -5.73 14.43 -25.62
C PHE A 207 -5.08 15.07 -26.85
N GLN A 208 -3.74 15.05 -26.87
CA GLN A 208 -3.01 15.34 -28.11
C GLN A 208 -3.22 14.22 -29.13
N GLU A 209 -3.18 14.57 -30.42
CA GLU A 209 -3.31 13.62 -31.53
C GLU A 209 -2.30 12.48 -31.39
N GLY A 210 -2.74 11.24 -31.64
CA GLY A 210 -1.92 10.03 -31.55
C GLY A 210 -1.64 9.51 -30.13
N LYS A 211 -2.17 10.14 -29.06
CA LYS A 211 -1.99 9.66 -27.67
C LYS A 211 -3.19 8.95 -27.05
N TYR A 212 -4.30 8.85 -27.78
CA TYR A 212 -5.57 8.32 -27.25
C TYR A 212 -5.41 6.91 -26.66
N ASP A 213 -4.94 5.95 -27.46
CA ASP A 213 -4.82 4.54 -27.04
C ASP A 213 -3.94 4.38 -25.80
N GLN A 214 -2.87 5.17 -25.69
CA GLN A 214 -1.97 5.14 -24.55
C GLN A 214 -2.63 5.66 -23.26
N LEU A 215 -3.31 6.81 -23.35
CA LEU A 215 -3.84 7.50 -22.17
C LEU A 215 -5.19 6.95 -21.71
N ILE A 216 -5.95 6.31 -22.60
CA ILE A 216 -7.28 5.77 -22.28
C ILE A 216 -7.25 4.30 -21.85
N ALA A 217 -6.12 3.59 -21.99
CA ALA A 217 -6.02 2.16 -21.72
C ALA A 217 -6.54 1.74 -20.33
N GLY A 218 -6.35 2.58 -19.31
CA GLY A 218 -6.85 2.33 -17.95
C GLY A 218 -8.38 2.44 -17.81
N SER A 219 -9.04 3.17 -18.70
CA SER A 219 -10.48 3.48 -18.60
C SER A 219 -11.36 2.25 -18.76
N SER A 220 -11.02 1.30 -19.63
CA SER A 220 -11.84 0.10 -19.85
C SER A 220 -11.97 -0.74 -18.58
N ALA A 221 -10.89 -0.82 -17.80
CA ALA A 221 -10.91 -1.55 -16.54
C ALA A 221 -11.77 -0.85 -15.48
N ILE A 222 -11.80 0.49 -15.48
CA ILE A 222 -12.67 1.30 -14.62
C ILE A 222 -14.13 1.18 -15.05
N ILE A 223 -14.43 1.32 -16.35
CA ILE A 223 -15.78 1.16 -16.92
C ILE A 223 -16.35 -0.22 -16.60
N ASN A 224 -15.53 -1.27 -16.63
CA ASN A 224 -15.96 -2.61 -16.25
C ASN A 224 -16.44 -2.71 -14.78
N LEU A 225 -15.97 -1.85 -13.87
CA LEU A 225 -16.48 -1.80 -12.49
C LEU A 225 -17.91 -1.25 -12.41
N PHE A 226 -18.34 -0.48 -13.41
CA PHE A 226 -19.68 0.09 -13.46
C PHE A 226 -20.74 -0.86 -14.02
N LYS A 227 -20.35 -1.84 -14.84
CA LYS A 227 -21.27 -2.80 -15.47
C LYS A 227 -22.31 -3.43 -14.51
N PRO A 228 -21.94 -3.93 -13.32
CA PRO A 228 -22.93 -4.54 -12.41
C PRO A 228 -23.84 -3.53 -11.68
N ILE A 229 -23.56 -2.23 -11.78
CA ILE A 229 -24.25 -1.18 -10.98
C ILE A 229 -24.88 -0.07 -11.82
N GLN A 230 -24.55 0.04 -13.12
CA GLN A 230 -24.89 1.20 -13.96
C GLN A 230 -26.38 1.52 -14.07
N GLU A 231 -27.24 0.50 -13.98
CA GLU A 231 -28.70 0.65 -14.03
C GLU A 231 -29.23 1.44 -12.81
N TYR A 232 -28.54 1.34 -11.67
CA TYR A 232 -28.92 2.01 -10.42
C TYR A 232 -28.33 3.42 -10.29
N LEU A 233 -27.43 3.81 -11.18
CA LEU A 233 -26.72 5.09 -11.08
C LEU A 233 -27.51 6.22 -11.73
N PRO A 234 -27.60 7.40 -11.06
CA PRO A 234 -28.06 8.62 -11.71
C PRO A 234 -27.06 9.07 -12.79
N PRO A 235 -27.45 10.01 -13.68
CA PRO A 235 -26.50 10.65 -14.59
C PRO A 235 -25.33 11.29 -13.82
N PHE A 236 -24.12 11.06 -14.29
CA PHE A 236 -22.89 11.62 -13.71
C PHE A 236 -21.85 11.87 -14.80
N ARG A 237 -20.85 12.70 -14.50
CA ARG A 237 -19.72 13.01 -15.37
C ARG A 237 -18.45 13.17 -14.53
N MET A 238 -17.64 12.12 -14.49
CA MET A 238 -16.38 12.07 -13.76
C MET A 238 -15.22 12.39 -14.71
N THR A 239 -14.56 13.52 -14.52
CA THR A 239 -13.37 13.89 -15.30
C THR A 239 -12.11 13.38 -14.62
N LEU A 240 -11.35 12.52 -15.29
CA LEU A 240 -10.18 11.81 -14.79
C LEU A 240 -8.87 12.36 -15.39
N SER A 241 -7.80 12.32 -14.61
CA SER A 241 -6.43 12.34 -15.13
C SER A 241 -6.01 10.93 -15.59
N PRO A 242 -5.36 10.78 -16.76
CA PRO A 242 -4.81 9.51 -17.19
C PRO A 242 -3.43 9.18 -16.57
N HIS A 243 -2.85 10.10 -15.81
CA HIS A 243 -1.48 9.98 -15.27
C HIS A 243 -1.46 9.28 -13.90
N ASP A 244 -0.33 8.62 -13.58
CA ASP A 244 -0.16 7.84 -12.34
C ASP A 244 -0.34 8.68 -11.06
N GLY A 245 0.24 9.88 -11.03
CA GLY A 245 0.34 10.73 -9.83
C GLY A 245 -0.70 11.86 -9.81
N PRO A 246 -1.02 12.41 -8.62
CA PRO A 246 -1.95 13.53 -8.49
C PRO A 246 -1.35 14.83 -9.04
N ASN A 247 -2.25 15.76 -9.40
CA ASN A 247 -1.88 17.01 -10.07
C ASN A 247 -2.66 18.25 -9.56
N ARG A 248 -3.58 18.09 -8.61
CA ARG A 248 -4.37 19.19 -8.03
C ARG A 248 -3.87 19.57 -6.64
N LEU A 249 -2.72 20.23 -6.60
CA LEU A 249 -2.16 20.76 -5.35
C LEU A 249 -3.13 21.76 -4.72
N SER A 250 -3.49 21.54 -3.46
CA SER A 250 -4.38 22.41 -2.72
C SER A 250 -3.66 23.67 -2.22
N ASP A 251 -4.39 24.77 -2.09
CA ASP A 251 -4.03 25.87 -1.21
C ASP A 251 -4.75 25.69 0.13
N TYR A 252 -4.06 25.91 1.25
CA TYR A 252 -4.63 25.74 2.58
C TYR A 252 -5.80 26.70 2.81
N GLY A 253 -5.67 27.97 2.44
CA GLY A 253 -6.71 28.98 2.65
C GLY A 253 -7.97 28.66 1.84
N VAL A 254 -7.79 28.33 0.56
CA VAL A 254 -8.89 27.90 -0.33
C VAL A 254 -9.60 26.66 0.21
N LYS A 255 -8.85 25.61 0.55
CA LYS A 255 -9.43 24.36 1.06
C LYS A 255 -10.08 24.53 2.43
N ALA A 256 -9.51 25.38 3.30
CA ALA A 256 -10.07 25.67 4.62
C ALA A 256 -11.37 26.47 4.52
N ALA A 257 -11.44 27.52 3.70
CA ALA A 257 -12.66 28.29 3.50
C ALA A 257 -13.80 27.42 2.94
N ALA A 258 -13.48 26.55 1.98
CA ALA A 258 -14.47 25.63 1.41
C ALA A 258 -14.93 24.57 2.43
N ARG A 259 -14.04 24.08 3.31
CA ARG A 259 -14.43 23.18 4.42
C ARG A 259 -15.27 23.88 5.47
N GLU A 260 -14.93 25.10 5.86
CA GLU A 260 -15.71 25.89 6.82
C GLU A 260 -17.13 26.15 6.31
N ALA A 261 -17.28 26.45 5.01
CA ALA A 261 -18.58 26.55 4.37
C ALA A 261 -19.34 25.22 4.39
N ALA A 262 -18.67 24.09 4.07
CA ALA A 262 -19.27 22.76 4.12
C ALA A 262 -19.78 22.40 5.54
N ASP A 263 -18.93 22.61 6.56
CA ASP A 263 -19.23 22.35 7.98
C ASP A 263 -20.41 23.21 8.47
N SER A 264 -20.50 24.45 7.96
CA SER A 264 -21.58 25.40 8.27
C SER A 264 -22.85 25.18 7.42
N GLN A 265 -22.86 24.19 6.53
CA GLN A 265 -23.94 23.91 5.58
C GLN A 265 -24.28 25.13 4.69
N THR A 266 -23.26 25.89 4.29
CA THR A 266 -23.33 27.04 3.38
C THR A 266 -22.43 26.85 2.17
N TYR A 267 -22.43 27.82 1.26
CA TYR A 267 -21.57 27.82 0.07
C TYR A 267 -20.70 29.07 0.00
N ILE A 268 -19.54 28.92 -0.64
CA ILE A 268 -18.69 30.02 -1.09
C ILE A 268 -18.65 29.99 -2.62
N ALA A 269 -18.88 31.15 -3.23
CA ALA A 269 -18.74 31.31 -4.68
C ALA A 269 -17.26 31.24 -5.08
N ARG A 270 -16.98 30.72 -6.28
CA ARG A 270 -15.62 30.61 -6.84
C ARG A 270 -14.90 31.97 -6.86
N SER A 271 -15.62 33.06 -7.11
CA SER A 271 -15.08 34.42 -7.13
C SER A 271 -14.69 34.96 -5.76
N GLU A 272 -15.21 34.37 -4.68
CA GLU A 272 -14.99 34.78 -3.29
C GLU A 272 -13.91 33.95 -2.60
N LEU A 273 -13.40 32.91 -3.27
CA LEU A 273 -12.32 32.09 -2.74
C LEU A 273 -11.10 32.93 -2.36
N PRO A 274 -10.42 32.60 -1.25
CA PRO A 274 -9.21 33.29 -0.82
C PRO A 274 -8.14 33.35 -1.92
N LYS A 275 -7.42 34.47 -1.96
CA LYS A 275 -6.27 34.62 -2.86
C LYS A 275 -5.16 33.65 -2.43
N ILE A 276 -4.62 32.92 -3.40
CA ILE A 276 -3.50 32.01 -3.17
C ILE A 276 -2.18 32.75 -3.03
N THR A 277 -1.28 32.23 -2.20
CA THR A 277 0.12 32.65 -2.16
C THR A 277 1.00 31.45 -2.48
N SER A 278 1.70 31.49 -3.61
CA SER A 278 2.52 30.36 -4.05
C SER A 278 3.82 30.28 -3.26
N ILE A 279 3.89 29.30 -2.37
CA ILE A 279 5.10 28.94 -1.60
C ILE A 279 5.47 27.46 -1.82
N GLY A 280 5.05 26.89 -2.96
CA GLY A 280 5.30 25.50 -3.33
C GLY A 280 4.41 24.50 -2.58
N TRP A 281 4.92 23.31 -2.27
CA TRP A 281 4.17 22.22 -1.65
C TRP A 281 3.52 22.59 -0.32
N ILE A 282 4.22 23.38 0.50
CA ILE A 282 3.73 23.81 1.81
C ILE A 282 2.57 24.81 1.73
N SER A 283 2.19 25.28 0.54
CA SER A 283 0.98 26.09 0.35
C SER A 283 -0.28 25.33 0.77
N ALA A 284 -0.28 24.00 0.66
CA ALA A 284 -1.38 23.14 1.08
C ALA A 284 -1.46 22.95 2.61
N CYS A 285 -0.42 23.34 3.34
CA CYS A 285 -0.29 23.08 4.76
C CYS A 285 -0.78 24.25 5.60
N SER A 286 -1.38 23.93 6.75
CA SER A 286 -1.76 24.92 7.76
C SER A 286 -0.54 25.77 8.15
N PRO A 287 -0.70 27.09 8.35
CA PRO A 287 0.37 27.95 8.84
C PRO A 287 1.03 27.43 10.12
N ASN A 288 0.28 26.70 10.96
CA ASN A 288 0.76 26.14 12.22
C ASN A 288 1.39 24.74 12.08
N SER A 289 1.42 24.16 10.88
CA SER A 289 1.94 22.81 10.67
C SER A 289 3.47 22.76 10.80
N PRO A 290 4.06 21.61 11.20
CA PRO A 290 5.51 21.43 11.21
C PRO A 290 6.19 21.83 9.90
N ALA A 291 5.59 21.53 8.74
CA ALA A 291 6.11 21.92 7.43
C ALA A 291 6.15 23.44 7.17
N ARG A 292 5.23 24.22 7.76
CA ARG A 292 5.23 25.69 7.65
C ARG A 292 6.11 26.36 8.71
N GLN A 293 6.38 25.67 9.80
CA GLN A 293 7.19 26.17 10.92
C GLN A 293 8.69 25.86 10.77
N ARG A 294 9.05 24.87 9.95
CA ARG A 294 10.45 24.46 9.74
C ARG A 294 10.91 24.83 8.32
N PRO A 295 12.09 25.46 8.16
CA PRO A 295 12.61 25.74 6.84
C PRO A 295 12.98 24.43 6.11
N ILE A 296 12.39 24.22 4.93
CA ILE A 296 12.72 23.11 4.05
C ILE A 296 13.88 23.55 3.16
N ASN A 297 15.05 22.95 3.38
CA ASN A 297 16.22 23.17 2.54
C ASN A 297 16.65 21.84 1.92
N LEU A 298 16.20 21.56 0.69
CA LEU A 298 16.47 20.31 -0.03
C LEU A 298 17.96 20.03 -0.30
N ASP A 299 18.86 20.98 -0.04
CA ASP A 299 20.32 20.81 -0.15
C ASP A 299 20.96 20.34 1.17
N LYS A 300 20.19 20.30 2.26
CA LYS A 300 20.62 19.79 3.57
C LYS A 300 19.67 18.68 4.02
N PRO A 301 20.13 17.43 4.15
CA PRO A 301 19.25 16.33 4.57
C PRO A 301 18.64 16.62 5.96
N PRO A 302 17.44 16.11 6.25
CA PRO A 302 16.83 16.27 7.55
C PRO A 302 17.69 15.61 8.64
N PRO A 303 17.67 16.13 9.88
CA PRO A 303 18.44 15.56 10.97
C PRO A 303 17.94 14.16 11.30
N SER A 304 18.87 13.24 11.58
CA SER A 304 18.49 11.87 11.96
C SER A 304 17.61 11.85 13.22
N PRO A 305 16.59 10.97 13.28
CA PRO A 305 15.77 10.80 14.47
C PRO A 305 16.61 10.49 15.71
N ARG A 306 16.38 11.22 16.81
CA ARG A 306 17.11 11.00 18.07
C ARG A 306 16.61 9.79 18.87
N LYS A 307 15.36 9.40 18.65
CA LYS A 307 14.69 8.28 19.32
C LYS A 307 14.18 7.31 18.27
N LYS A 308 14.09 6.03 18.66
CA LYS A 308 13.40 5.03 17.86
C LYS A 308 11.90 5.32 17.85
N THR A 309 11.32 5.30 16.66
CA THR A 309 9.89 5.45 16.42
C THR A 309 9.38 4.32 15.54
N PHE A 310 8.10 3.99 15.68
CA PHE A 310 7.38 3.10 14.78
C PHE A 310 6.03 3.73 14.41
N ILE A 311 5.49 3.37 13.26
CA ILE A 311 4.16 3.79 12.84
C ILE A 311 3.10 3.03 13.66
N TRP A 312 2.25 3.73 14.41
CA TRP A 312 1.04 3.14 15.00
C TRP A 312 -0.22 3.48 14.23
N ASN A 313 -0.21 4.58 13.46
CA ASN A 313 -1.29 4.97 12.56
C ASN A 313 -0.70 5.42 11.22
N HIS A 314 -0.80 4.55 10.22
CA HIS A 314 -0.13 4.75 8.93
C HIS A 314 -0.70 5.94 8.13
N PRO A 315 -2.03 6.12 8.01
CA PRO A 315 -2.59 7.30 7.32
C PRO A 315 -2.08 8.64 7.88
N LEU A 316 -1.99 8.79 9.20
CA LEU A 316 -1.46 10.02 9.82
C LEU A 316 0.01 10.28 9.46
N THR A 317 0.79 9.22 9.27
CA THR A 317 2.20 9.35 8.88
C THR A 317 2.39 9.65 7.39
N MET A 318 1.37 9.53 6.54
CA MET A 318 1.47 9.86 5.11
C MET A 318 1.44 11.36 4.83
N ASP A 319 1.04 12.18 5.81
CA ASP A 319 0.86 13.62 5.64
C ASP A 319 2.18 14.41 5.71
N PRO A 320 2.68 14.98 4.59
CA PRO A 320 3.92 15.73 4.58
C PRO A 320 3.80 17.09 5.32
N CYS A 321 2.59 17.56 5.62
CA CYS A 321 2.42 18.77 6.43
C CYS A 321 2.83 18.55 7.89
N ASN A 322 2.64 17.33 8.40
CA ASN A 322 3.04 16.89 9.74
C ASN A 322 4.43 16.23 9.74
N HIS A 323 4.81 15.57 8.63
CA HIS A 323 6.10 14.91 8.43
C HIS A 323 6.86 15.56 7.26
N PRO A 324 7.46 16.75 7.45
CA PRO A 324 8.10 17.51 6.37
C PRO A 324 9.30 16.82 5.73
N ASP A 325 9.86 15.79 6.38
CA ASP A 325 10.97 14.99 5.84
C ASP A 325 10.56 14.25 4.56
N HIS A 326 9.25 14.04 4.33
CA HIS A 326 8.73 13.44 3.10
C HIS A 326 9.12 14.21 1.85
N PHE A 327 9.24 15.55 1.94
CA PHE A 327 9.66 16.40 0.82
C PHE A 327 11.10 16.11 0.36
N PHE A 328 11.92 15.48 1.21
CA PHE A 328 13.31 15.11 0.93
C PHE A 328 13.44 13.70 0.38
N HIS A 329 12.48 12.83 0.66
CA HIS A 329 12.63 11.38 0.48
C HIS A 329 11.71 10.79 -0.61
N HIS A 330 10.75 11.55 -1.14
CA HIS A 330 9.77 11.00 -2.06
C HIS A 330 9.77 11.67 -3.44
N GLY A 331 9.81 10.84 -4.50
CA GLY A 331 9.85 11.29 -5.89
C GLY A 331 8.68 12.18 -6.31
N GLN A 332 7.47 11.98 -5.76
CA GLN A 332 6.32 12.87 -5.94
C GLN A 332 6.67 14.35 -5.68
N PHE A 333 7.42 14.61 -4.61
CA PHE A 333 7.78 15.96 -4.19
C PHE A 333 9.08 16.43 -4.85
N LEU A 334 10.10 15.56 -4.86
CA LEU A 334 11.42 15.86 -5.44
C LEU A 334 11.36 16.17 -6.95
N SER A 335 10.37 15.64 -7.67
CA SER A 335 10.17 15.92 -9.09
C SER A 335 9.85 17.39 -9.37
N HIS A 336 9.38 18.13 -8.37
CA HIS A 336 8.98 19.54 -8.50
C HIS A 336 9.78 20.47 -7.59
N ASN A 337 10.93 20.04 -7.04
CA ASN A 337 11.72 20.81 -6.07
C ASN A 337 10.85 21.32 -4.90
N MET A 338 10.70 22.65 -4.76
CA MET A 338 9.87 23.27 -3.72
C MET A 338 8.37 23.06 -3.94
N GLY A 339 7.95 22.63 -5.12
CA GLY A 339 6.57 22.33 -5.49
C GLY A 339 5.98 23.32 -6.50
N PRO A 340 4.90 22.94 -7.20
CA PRO A 340 4.19 23.81 -8.12
C PRO A 340 3.37 24.87 -7.38
N SER A 341 2.79 25.81 -8.14
CA SER A 341 1.75 26.69 -7.60
C SER A 341 0.48 25.89 -7.28
N PRO A 342 -0.19 26.16 -6.14
CA PRO A 342 -1.46 25.52 -5.83
C PRO A 342 -2.56 26.00 -6.78
N GLN A 343 -3.68 25.28 -6.83
CA GLN A 343 -4.82 25.67 -7.66
C GLN A 343 -5.58 26.85 -7.06
N HIS A 344 -6.07 27.76 -7.91
CA HIS A 344 -6.91 28.89 -7.50
C HIS A 344 -8.33 28.50 -7.09
N ALA A 345 -8.80 27.33 -7.52
CA ALA A 345 -10.10 26.78 -7.19
C ALA A 345 -9.97 25.27 -6.96
N LEU A 346 -10.97 24.69 -6.28
CA LEU A 346 -11.06 23.24 -6.12
C LEU A 346 -11.63 22.62 -7.40
N HIS A 347 -10.82 21.83 -8.09
CA HIS A 347 -11.24 21.11 -9.29
C HIS A 347 -11.58 19.66 -8.93
N PRO A 348 -12.83 19.20 -9.14
CA PRO A 348 -13.21 17.80 -8.88
C PRO A 348 -12.66 16.87 -9.99
N GLU A 349 -11.34 16.72 -10.03
CA GLU A 349 -10.65 15.82 -10.96
C GLU A 349 -10.31 14.51 -10.27
N PHE A 350 -10.73 13.42 -10.89
CA PHE A 350 -10.51 12.07 -10.42
C PHE A 350 -9.13 11.56 -10.82
N THR A 351 -8.49 10.78 -9.95
CA THR A 351 -7.18 10.18 -10.21
C THR A 351 -7.09 8.78 -9.62
N TYR A 352 -6.10 8.02 -10.09
CA TYR A 352 -5.84 6.69 -9.55
C TYR A 352 -5.22 6.71 -8.14
N CYS A 353 -4.47 7.77 -7.81
CA CYS A 353 -3.99 8.03 -6.46
C CYS A 353 -3.93 9.53 -6.15
N SER A 354 -3.86 9.87 -4.86
CA SER A 354 -3.71 11.24 -4.37
C SER A 354 -2.97 11.24 -3.04
N THR A 355 -2.34 12.36 -2.68
CA THR A 355 -1.74 12.56 -1.35
C THR A 355 -2.61 13.51 -0.52
N THR A 356 -2.34 13.63 0.78
CA THR A 356 -3.12 14.49 1.69
C THR A 356 -3.12 15.99 1.31
N ILE A 357 -2.12 16.44 0.54
CA ILE A 357 -2.00 17.84 0.10
C ILE A 357 -2.64 18.12 -1.26
N HIS A 358 -3.09 17.09 -1.97
CA HIS A 358 -3.86 17.25 -3.20
C HIS A 358 -5.36 17.13 -2.91
N HIS A 359 -6.19 17.69 -3.78
CA HIS A 359 -7.66 17.56 -3.71
C HIS A 359 -8.22 16.74 -4.89
N ASN A 360 -7.37 15.95 -5.56
CA ASN A 360 -7.86 14.96 -6.51
C ASN A 360 -8.75 13.93 -5.78
N ILE A 361 -9.80 13.49 -6.45
CA ILE A 361 -10.75 12.48 -5.95
C ILE A 361 -10.24 11.09 -6.37
N ARG A 362 -9.88 10.26 -5.42
CA ARG A 362 -9.26 8.96 -5.73
C ARG A 362 -10.33 7.91 -6.02
N ILE A 363 -10.07 7.09 -7.03
CA ILE A 363 -10.91 5.94 -7.39
C ILE A 363 -10.18 4.62 -7.13
N PRO A 364 -10.91 3.53 -6.85
CA PRO A 364 -10.37 2.19 -7.00
C PRO A 364 -10.01 1.93 -8.46
N VAL A 365 -8.80 1.42 -8.68
CA VAL A 365 -8.35 0.98 -10.01
C VAL A 365 -7.91 -0.49 -9.91
N PRO A 366 -8.42 -1.39 -10.76
CA PRO A 366 -8.02 -2.80 -10.76
C PRO A 366 -6.64 -3.02 -11.41
N TYR A 367 -5.71 -2.10 -11.18
CA TYR A 367 -4.34 -2.17 -11.72
C TYR A 367 -3.57 -3.32 -11.05
N GLY A 368 -3.02 -4.23 -11.85
CA GLY A 368 -2.30 -5.39 -11.32
C GLY A 368 -3.17 -6.31 -10.46
N TRP A 369 -4.50 -6.25 -10.62
CA TRP A 369 -5.43 -7.03 -9.80
C TRP A 369 -5.34 -8.53 -10.10
N VAL A 370 -5.35 -9.32 -9.04
CA VAL A 370 -5.37 -10.79 -9.08
C VAL A 370 -6.38 -11.32 -8.07
N GLU A 371 -7.10 -12.37 -8.45
CA GLU A 371 -7.99 -13.10 -7.53
C GLU A 371 -7.13 -13.88 -6.50
N ASP A 372 -6.17 -14.65 -7.01
CA ASP A 372 -5.25 -15.47 -6.23
C ASP A 372 -3.97 -15.76 -7.06
N ILE A 373 -2.98 -16.41 -6.45
CA ILE A 373 -1.71 -16.82 -7.09
C ILE A 373 -1.72 -18.33 -7.29
N TYR A 374 -1.82 -18.74 -8.56
CA TYR A 374 -1.78 -20.14 -9.00
C TYR A 374 -0.74 -20.38 -10.10
N PRO A 375 -0.28 -21.63 -10.29
CA PRO A 375 -0.44 -22.76 -9.36
C PRO A 375 0.17 -22.46 -7.99
N ARG A 376 -0.29 -23.14 -6.92
CA ARG A 376 0.21 -22.90 -5.55
C ARG A 376 1.72 -23.12 -5.40
N SER A 377 2.33 -23.90 -6.29
CA SER A 377 3.79 -23.99 -6.40
C SER A 377 4.51 -22.66 -6.71
N ASN A 378 3.78 -21.63 -7.18
CA ASN A 378 4.32 -20.29 -7.41
C ASN A 378 4.22 -19.39 -6.19
N ASP A 379 3.42 -19.75 -5.19
CA ASP A 379 3.28 -19.05 -3.91
C ASP A 379 2.96 -20.11 -2.84
N PRO A 380 3.96 -20.89 -2.41
CA PRO A 380 3.74 -22.00 -1.49
C PRO A 380 3.30 -21.51 -0.10
N GLU A 381 2.94 -22.44 0.78
CA GLU A 381 2.56 -22.10 2.15
C GLU A 381 3.74 -21.51 2.95
N TRP A 382 3.46 -20.76 4.02
CA TRP A 382 4.49 -19.98 4.74
C TRP A 382 5.71 -20.83 5.14
N ASP A 383 5.51 -22.05 5.64
CA ASP A 383 6.63 -22.93 6.09
C ASP A 383 7.42 -23.52 4.91
N GLU A 384 6.86 -23.52 3.71
CA GLU A 384 7.48 -24.06 2.50
C GLU A 384 8.29 -22.99 1.73
N LYS A 385 8.15 -21.72 2.13
CA LYS A 385 8.95 -20.61 1.59
C LYS A 385 10.37 -20.71 2.13
N VAL A 386 11.34 -20.71 1.23
CA VAL A 386 12.74 -21.06 1.54
C VAL A 386 13.65 -19.84 1.73
N ASP A 387 13.23 -18.66 1.29
CA ASP A 387 14.05 -17.44 1.43
C ASP A 387 13.48 -16.52 2.52
N GLU A 388 14.33 -16.23 3.52
CA GLU A 388 13.99 -15.41 4.69
C GLU A 388 14.57 -13.99 4.59
N ARG A 389 15.17 -13.62 3.45
CA ARG A 389 15.60 -12.25 3.20
C ARG A 389 14.40 -11.39 2.82
N LEU A 390 14.50 -10.09 3.09
CA LEU A 390 13.51 -9.12 2.64
C LEU A 390 13.67 -8.88 1.14
N LEU A 391 12.66 -9.26 0.38
CA LEU A 391 12.65 -9.12 -1.07
C LEU A 391 12.13 -7.75 -1.52
N TRP A 392 12.87 -7.13 -2.43
CA TRP A 392 12.31 -6.14 -3.36
C TRP A 392 13.02 -6.19 -4.72
N ARG A 393 12.26 -6.43 -5.78
CA ARG A 393 12.72 -6.32 -7.18
C ARG A 393 11.75 -5.44 -7.98
N GLY A 394 12.23 -4.28 -8.42
CA GLY A 394 11.43 -3.32 -9.19
C GLY A 394 12.30 -2.40 -10.04
N SER A 395 11.70 -1.63 -10.94
CA SER A 395 12.41 -0.62 -11.73
C SER A 395 12.67 0.65 -10.92
N ASN A 396 13.54 1.51 -11.42
CA ASN A 396 13.85 2.83 -10.86
C ASN A 396 12.79 3.90 -11.20
N THR A 397 11.52 3.54 -11.35
CA THR A 397 10.42 4.51 -11.40
C THR A 397 10.27 5.23 -10.06
N GLY A 398 9.38 6.22 -9.95
CA GLY A 398 9.24 7.06 -8.76
C GLY A 398 9.48 8.52 -9.04
N MET A 399 10.32 8.79 -10.04
CA MET A 399 10.49 10.08 -10.68
C MET A 399 11.35 9.93 -11.95
N TYR A 400 11.36 10.95 -12.79
CA TYR A 400 12.30 11.01 -13.92
C TYR A 400 13.71 11.41 -13.43
N HIS A 401 14.73 10.68 -13.88
CA HIS A 401 16.13 10.84 -13.48
C HIS A 401 16.92 11.60 -14.56
N SER A 402 17.31 12.81 -14.25
CA SER A 402 18.13 13.68 -15.10
C SER A 402 19.16 14.44 -14.27
N LYS A 403 20.12 15.08 -14.94
CA LYS A 403 21.07 16.01 -14.30
C LYS A 403 20.40 17.15 -13.53
N LYS A 404 19.14 17.49 -13.87
CA LYS A 404 18.39 18.61 -13.27
C LYS A 404 17.47 18.19 -12.12
N SER A 405 17.22 16.89 -11.96
CA SER A 405 16.30 16.35 -10.95
C SER A 405 17.03 15.82 -9.72
N ARG A 406 16.40 15.88 -8.55
CA ARG A 406 16.96 15.48 -7.25
C ARG A 406 16.78 13.98 -6.94
N TRP A 407 16.99 13.11 -7.93
CA TRP A 407 16.62 11.69 -7.84
C TRP A 407 17.40 10.85 -6.82
N ARG A 408 18.58 11.30 -6.38
CA ARG A 408 19.44 10.56 -5.43
C ARG A 408 18.74 10.23 -4.11
N HIS A 409 17.80 11.07 -3.69
CA HIS A 409 17.06 10.88 -2.45
C HIS A 409 15.65 10.33 -2.68
N SER A 410 15.31 9.89 -3.90
CA SER A 410 14.01 9.28 -4.16
C SER A 410 13.87 7.96 -3.38
N HIS A 411 12.65 7.66 -2.94
CA HIS A 411 12.35 6.52 -2.07
C HIS A 411 12.88 5.17 -2.60
N ARG A 412 12.87 4.92 -3.91
CA ARG A 412 13.40 3.66 -4.48
C ARG A 412 14.92 3.64 -4.55
N ASN A 413 15.53 4.76 -4.93
CA ASN A 413 16.99 4.91 -4.93
C ASN A 413 17.53 4.73 -3.52
N PHE A 414 16.91 5.40 -2.55
CA PHE A 414 17.26 5.29 -1.15
C PHE A 414 17.06 3.87 -0.60
N LEU A 415 15.96 3.19 -0.93
CA LEU A 415 15.74 1.79 -0.55
C LEU A 415 16.87 0.89 -1.05
N VAL A 416 17.22 0.98 -2.33
CA VAL A 416 18.28 0.15 -2.94
C VAL A 416 19.65 0.50 -2.37
N GLU A 417 19.96 1.79 -2.23
CA GLU A 417 21.24 2.25 -1.64
C GLU A 417 21.40 1.78 -0.19
N HIS A 418 20.41 2.09 0.64
CA HIS A 418 20.46 1.88 2.08
C HIS A 418 20.51 0.39 2.46
N SER A 419 19.85 -0.47 1.69
CA SER A 419 19.82 -1.93 1.89
C SER A 419 21.06 -2.65 1.38
N ASN A 420 21.87 -2.02 0.52
CA ASN A 420 23.12 -2.58 -0.01
C ASN A 420 24.38 -1.93 0.55
N ASP A 421 24.25 -0.81 1.28
CA ASP A 421 25.38 -0.13 1.92
C ASP A 421 26.06 -1.04 2.96
N LEU A 422 27.37 -1.20 2.87
CA LEU A 422 28.18 -2.00 3.80
C LEU A 422 28.88 -1.14 4.85
N PHE A 423 28.90 0.18 4.69
CA PHE A 423 29.64 1.10 5.52
C PHE A 423 28.83 1.59 6.73
N GLY A 424 29.49 1.68 7.89
CA GLY A 424 28.89 2.16 9.14
C GLY A 424 28.10 1.10 9.92
N THR A 425 27.23 1.58 10.81
CA THR A 425 26.48 0.75 11.77
C THR A 425 24.98 1.05 11.72
N LEU A 426 24.19 0.06 12.13
CA LEU A 426 22.77 0.15 12.42
C LEU A 426 22.59 0.08 13.94
N LYS A 427 21.59 0.80 14.45
CA LYS A 427 21.12 0.68 15.83
C LYS A 427 19.87 -0.17 15.83
N LEU A 428 19.92 -1.36 16.41
CA LEU A 428 18.84 -2.35 16.35
C LEU A 428 18.33 -2.73 17.74
N LEU A 429 17.01 -2.71 17.93
CA LEU A 429 16.36 -3.29 19.09
C LEU A 429 16.58 -4.81 19.09
N SER A 430 16.79 -5.38 20.27
CA SER A 430 17.10 -6.81 20.39
C SER A 430 15.85 -7.65 20.09
N PRO A 431 15.90 -8.60 19.13
CA PRO A 431 14.77 -9.48 18.83
C PRO A 431 14.54 -10.54 19.92
N ASN A 432 15.55 -10.81 20.75
CA ASN A 432 15.51 -11.85 21.77
C ASN A 432 14.59 -11.51 22.95
N LYS A 433 14.11 -10.27 23.05
CA LYS A 433 13.27 -9.82 24.17
C LYS A 433 11.84 -10.32 24.05
N THR A 434 11.33 -10.89 25.13
CA THR A 434 9.92 -11.27 25.26
C THR A 434 9.07 -10.04 25.60
N LYS A 435 7.74 -10.20 25.54
CA LYS A 435 6.78 -9.16 25.92
C LYS A 435 6.83 -8.76 27.41
N HIS A 436 7.58 -9.50 28.23
CA HIS A 436 7.71 -9.30 29.68
C HIS A 436 9.08 -8.77 30.10
N GLU A 437 9.95 -8.50 29.12
CA GLU A 437 11.30 -7.98 29.35
C GLU A 437 11.44 -6.58 28.79
N LYS A 438 12.33 -5.80 29.41
CA LYS A 438 12.76 -4.51 28.87
C LYS A 438 13.44 -4.72 27.52
N VAL A 439 13.05 -3.93 26.52
CA VAL A 439 13.70 -3.95 25.20
C VAL A 439 15.16 -3.50 25.30
N GLY A 440 15.44 -2.54 26.18
CA GLY A 440 16.77 -2.00 26.43
C GLY A 440 17.26 -1.04 25.35
N GLU A 441 18.50 -0.60 25.50
CA GLU A 441 19.16 0.25 24.50
C GLU A 441 19.43 -0.51 23.20
N PRO A 442 19.31 0.15 22.03
CA PRO A 442 19.63 -0.47 20.74
C PRO A 442 21.09 -0.93 20.68
N LEU A 443 21.31 -2.09 20.07
CA LEU A 443 22.62 -2.64 19.78
C LEU A 443 23.18 -2.03 18.49
N GLU A 444 24.44 -1.60 18.53
CA GLU A 444 25.15 -1.15 17.33
C GLU A 444 25.77 -2.34 16.58
N ILE A 445 25.33 -2.55 15.34
CA ILE A 445 25.79 -3.66 14.50
C ILE A 445 26.25 -3.12 13.15
N ARG A 446 27.39 -3.61 12.65
CA ARG A 446 27.92 -3.19 11.33
C ARG A 446 26.96 -3.59 10.21
N LYS A 447 26.66 -2.66 9.29
CA LYS A 447 25.82 -2.95 8.11
C LYS A 447 26.36 -4.12 7.29
N ALA A 448 27.68 -4.21 7.14
CA ALA A 448 28.35 -5.33 6.46
C ALA A 448 28.00 -6.73 7.01
N ARG A 449 27.50 -6.85 8.24
CA ARG A 449 27.03 -8.12 8.82
C ARG A 449 25.53 -8.37 8.63
N VAL A 450 24.75 -7.30 8.46
CA VAL A 450 23.29 -7.35 8.42
C VAL A 450 22.81 -7.39 6.98
N ASN A 451 23.18 -6.40 6.17
CA ASN A 451 22.63 -6.18 4.84
C ASN A 451 22.77 -7.41 3.91
N PRO A 452 23.97 -8.00 3.74
CA PRO A 452 24.12 -9.20 2.90
C PRO A 452 23.36 -10.43 3.42
N ALA A 453 23.13 -10.51 4.73
CA ALA A 453 22.47 -11.64 5.36
C ALA A 453 20.94 -11.54 5.29
N VAL A 454 20.39 -10.32 5.30
CA VAL A 454 18.94 -10.11 5.46
C VAL A 454 18.23 -9.41 4.32
N MET A 455 18.94 -8.81 3.38
CA MET A 455 18.34 -8.04 2.28
C MET A 455 18.53 -8.74 0.93
N ASP A 456 17.46 -8.80 0.15
CA ASP A 456 17.49 -9.11 -1.28
C ASP A 456 16.78 -7.99 -2.07
N ILE A 457 17.41 -6.82 -2.06
CA ILE A 457 16.88 -5.58 -2.62
C ILE A 457 17.82 -5.08 -3.71
N ALA A 458 17.27 -4.81 -4.89
CA ALA A 458 18.01 -4.36 -6.07
C ALA A 458 17.02 -3.97 -7.16
N PHE A 459 17.48 -3.15 -8.11
CA PHE A 459 16.67 -2.84 -9.28
C PHE A 459 16.57 -4.05 -10.22
N GLY A 460 15.43 -4.17 -10.91
CA GLY A 460 15.10 -5.27 -11.81
C GLY A 460 15.13 -4.85 -13.28
N GLY A 461 15.91 -5.57 -14.09
CA GLY A 461 16.08 -5.31 -15.52
C GLY A 461 17.16 -4.26 -15.79
N GLN A 462 16.83 -3.22 -16.55
CA GLN A 462 17.74 -2.14 -16.92
C GLN A 462 17.20 -0.77 -16.48
N PRO A 463 18.06 0.25 -16.35
CA PRO A 463 17.64 1.62 -16.08
C PRO A 463 16.54 2.11 -17.03
N MET A 464 15.55 2.80 -16.48
CA MET A 464 14.48 3.44 -17.23
C MET A 464 14.07 4.77 -16.58
N ALA A 465 13.16 5.53 -17.20
CA ALA A 465 12.73 6.84 -16.69
C ALA A 465 13.92 7.76 -16.37
N CYS A 466 14.94 7.75 -17.23
CA CYS A 466 16.17 8.51 -17.10
C CYS A 466 16.56 9.14 -18.43
N SER A 467 17.36 10.20 -18.40
CA SER A 467 18.11 10.66 -19.58
C SER A 467 19.30 9.75 -19.83
N ASP A 468 19.68 9.50 -21.07
CA ASP A 468 20.71 8.53 -21.48
C ASP A 468 21.95 8.50 -20.57
N GLU A 469 22.63 9.63 -20.38
CA GLU A 469 23.83 9.73 -19.53
C GLU A 469 23.56 9.36 -18.05
N VAL A 470 22.37 9.66 -17.55
CA VAL A 470 21.98 9.29 -16.17
C VAL A 470 21.61 7.82 -16.11
N CYS A 471 21.04 7.22 -17.17
CA CYS A 471 20.83 5.78 -17.24
C CYS A 471 22.17 5.03 -17.15
N ASP A 472 23.19 5.46 -17.90
CA ASP A 472 24.54 4.90 -17.83
C ASP A 472 25.11 4.99 -16.41
N LEU A 473 24.94 6.14 -15.75
CA LEU A 473 25.37 6.31 -14.37
C LEU A 473 24.62 5.35 -13.42
N LEU A 474 23.30 5.24 -13.53
CA LEU A 474 22.48 4.38 -12.68
C LEU A 474 22.88 2.90 -12.82
N GLU A 475 23.27 2.46 -14.01
CA GLU A 475 23.77 1.09 -14.24
C GLU A 475 25.06 0.81 -13.46
N THR A 476 25.91 1.83 -13.28
CA THR A 476 27.19 1.69 -12.57
C THR A 476 27.10 1.77 -11.05
N ILE A 477 26.18 2.58 -10.50
CA ILE A 477 26.17 2.89 -9.06
C ILE A 477 25.18 2.04 -8.25
N TYR A 478 24.24 1.34 -8.90
CA TYR A 478 23.25 0.52 -8.22
C TYR A 478 23.36 -0.96 -8.62
N PRO A 479 22.98 -1.88 -7.72
CA PRO A 479 22.86 -3.29 -8.07
C PRO A 479 21.63 -3.52 -8.94
N TRP A 480 21.88 -3.98 -10.17
CA TRP A 480 20.86 -4.46 -11.11
C TRP A 480 20.85 -5.99 -11.15
N ARG A 481 19.66 -6.57 -11.15
CA ARG A 481 19.42 -8.01 -11.25
C ARG A 481 18.30 -8.28 -12.25
N ASP A 482 18.16 -9.52 -12.67
CA ASP A 482 17.04 -9.92 -13.51
C ASP A 482 15.70 -9.69 -12.80
N ARG A 483 14.67 -9.44 -13.60
CA ARG A 483 13.30 -9.40 -13.10
C ARG A 483 12.90 -10.79 -12.63
N GLN A 484 12.23 -10.85 -11.48
CA GLN A 484 11.72 -12.11 -10.96
C GLN A 484 10.32 -12.40 -11.50
N SER A 485 10.12 -13.67 -11.82
CA SER A 485 8.81 -14.27 -12.01
C SER A 485 8.02 -14.32 -10.70
N ILE A 486 6.70 -14.55 -10.81
CA ILE A 486 5.84 -14.75 -9.63
C ILE A 486 6.34 -15.93 -8.80
N LYS A 487 6.80 -17.02 -9.45
CA LYS A 487 7.32 -18.21 -8.77
C LYS A 487 8.57 -17.91 -7.93
N GLU A 488 9.52 -17.17 -8.50
CA GLU A 488 10.74 -16.80 -7.77
C GLU A 488 10.41 -15.88 -6.59
N ALA A 489 9.61 -14.85 -6.81
CA ALA A 489 9.19 -13.94 -5.74
C ALA A 489 8.36 -14.64 -4.66
N GLY A 490 7.56 -15.64 -5.03
CA GLY A 490 6.75 -16.42 -4.11
C GLY A 490 7.56 -17.34 -3.19
N SER A 491 8.87 -17.54 -3.43
CA SER A 491 9.73 -18.32 -2.52
C SER A 491 10.12 -17.56 -1.23
N TYR A 492 9.85 -16.25 -1.16
CA TYR A 492 10.25 -15.38 -0.05
C TYR A 492 9.15 -15.22 1.00
N LYS A 493 9.53 -15.28 2.29
CA LYS A 493 8.65 -15.02 3.44
C LYS A 493 8.34 -13.54 3.65
N TYR A 494 9.27 -12.65 3.28
CA TYR A 494 9.20 -11.22 3.56
C TYR A 494 9.34 -10.39 2.28
N VAL A 495 8.41 -9.47 2.03
CA VAL A 495 8.42 -8.64 0.81
C VAL A 495 8.21 -7.17 1.14
N MET A 496 8.90 -6.29 0.42
CA MET A 496 8.74 -4.84 0.54
C MET A 496 7.81 -4.30 -0.55
N ASP A 497 6.88 -3.45 -0.16
CA ASP A 497 6.04 -2.62 -0.99
C ASP A 497 6.45 -1.15 -0.82
N VAL A 498 6.79 -0.52 -1.94
CA VAL A 498 7.09 0.92 -2.01
C VAL A 498 6.46 1.51 -3.25
N ASP A 499 6.11 2.78 -3.15
CA ASP A 499 5.50 3.59 -4.18
C ASP A 499 6.27 3.59 -5.50
N GLY A 500 5.59 3.94 -6.58
CA GLY A 500 6.17 4.22 -7.89
C GLY A 500 6.05 5.71 -8.21
N ASN A 501 5.76 6.03 -9.47
CA ASN A 501 5.43 7.42 -9.84
C ASN A 501 4.21 7.91 -9.06
N GLY A 502 3.21 7.03 -8.90
CA GLY A 502 2.11 7.15 -7.93
C GLY A 502 2.21 6.07 -6.85
N TRP A 503 1.06 5.57 -6.40
CA TRP A 503 0.97 4.42 -5.49
C TRP A 503 1.61 3.13 -6.05
N SER A 504 1.84 2.15 -5.18
CA SER A 504 2.31 0.83 -5.61
C SER A 504 1.17 -0.02 -6.19
N GLY A 505 1.10 -0.09 -7.53
CA GLY A 505 0.22 -1.03 -8.23
C GLY A 505 0.54 -2.52 -8.00
N ARG A 506 1.59 -2.86 -7.25
CA ARG A 506 1.93 -4.26 -6.91
C ARG A 506 1.25 -4.73 -5.62
N PHE A 507 0.77 -3.81 -4.78
CA PHE A 507 0.34 -4.15 -3.44
C PHE A 507 -0.76 -5.21 -3.41
N LYS A 508 -1.77 -5.13 -4.31
CA LYS A 508 -2.82 -6.15 -4.44
C LYS A 508 -2.25 -7.56 -4.60
N ARG A 509 -1.29 -7.75 -5.52
CA ARG A 509 -0.66 -9.07 -5.71
C ARG A 509 0.19 -9.49 -4.50
N LEU A 510 0.93 -8.56 -3.89
CA LEU A 510 1.80 -8.85 -2.76
C LEU A 510 1.00 -9.26 -1.52
N ILE A 511 -0.05 -8.52 -1.19
CA ILE A 511 -0.91 -8.81 -0.04
C ILE A 511 -1.76 -10.07 -0.26
N THR A 512 -2.07 -10.43 -1.52
CA THR A 512 -2.66 -11.74 -1.85
C THR A 512 -1.67 -12.90 -1.67
N SER A 513 -0.35 -12.69 -1.67
CA SER A 513 0.61 -13.79 -1.51
C SER A 513 0.66 -14.30 -0.06
N ASN A 514 1.30 -15.46 0.16
CA ASN A 514 1.59 -15.96 1.50
C ASN A 514 2.79 -15.28 2.19
N ALA A 515 3.27 -14.14 1.69
CA ALA A 515 4.39 -13.41 2.29
C ALA A 515 3.90 -12.30 3.23
N MET A 516 4.71 -11.97 4.23
CA MET A 516 4.47 -10.81 5.08
C MET A 516 4.96 -9.54 4.36
N VAL A 517 4.05 -8.60 4.15
CA VAL A 517 4.34 -7.37 3.41
C VAL A 517 4.76 -6.26 4.37
N PHE A 518 5.94 -5.68 4.13
CA PHE A 518 6.34 -4.38 4.67
C PHE A 518 5.90 -3.30 3.67
N LYS A 519 5.20 -2.25 4.09
CA LYS A 519 4.69 -1.20 3.19
C LYS A 519 5.14 0.17 3.64
N SER A 520 5.80 0.91 2.74
CA SER A 520 6.17 2.32 2.91
C SER A 520 5.53 3.13 1.79
N THR A 521 4.60 4.03 2.14
CA THR A 521 3.86 4.84 1.16
C THR A 521 3.51 6.24 1.68
N ILE A 522 3.32 7.20 0.77
CA ILE A 522 2.69 8.50 1.06
C ILE A 522 1.26 8.63 0.53
N TYR A 523 0.72 7.58 -0.08
CA TYR A 523 -0.57 7.62 -0.75
C TYR A 523 -1.62 6.90 0.10
N PRO A 524 -2.57 7.64 0.70
CA PRO A 524 -3.82 7.04 1.14
C PRO A 524 -4.56 6.48 -0.08
N GLU A 525 -4.78 5.18 -0.10
CA GLU A 525 -5.49 4.48 -1.18
C GLU A 525 -6.97 4.31 -0.83
N TRP A 526 -7.81 3.89 -1.79
CA TRP A 526 -9.26 3.77 -1.60
C TRP A 526 -9.67 2.83 -0.44
N TYR A 527 -8.85 1.81 -0.16
CA TYR A 527 -9.08 0.81 0.89
C TYR A 527 -8.49 1.20 2.26
N THR A 528 -7.94 2.41 2.41
CA THR A 528 -7.17 2.81 3.61
C THR A 528 -7.93 2.58 4.92
N ASP A 529 -9.22 2.88 4.96
CA ASP A 529 -10.05 2.67 6.16
C ASP A 529 -10.47 1.22 6.35
N ARG A 530 -10.31 0.38 5.32
CA ARG A 530 -10.75 -1.03 5.30
C ARG A 530 -9.61 -1.99 5.62
N ILE A 531 -8.37 -1.52 5.71
CA ILE A 531 -7.19 -2.32 6.05
C ILE A 531 -6.58 -1.89 7.39
N ALA A 532 -6.13 -2.85 8.19
CA ALA A 532 -5.42 -2.58 9.46
C ALA A 532 -3.89 -2.85 9.35
N PRO A 533 -3.03 -1.83 9.52
CA PRO A 533 -1.59 -2.02 9.75
C PRO A 533 -1.35 -2.86 11.01
N TRP A 534 -0.26 -3.62 11.05
CA TRP A 534 0.10 -4.62 12.09
C TRP A 534 -0.84 -5.83 12.20
N VAL A 535 -1.97 -5.84 11.49
CA VAL A 535 -2.83 -7.03 11.32
C VAL A 535 -2.59 -7.66 9.95
N HIS A 536 -2.63 -6.86 8.89
CA HIS A 536 -2.56 -7.36 7.50
C HIS A 536 -1.18 -7.12 6.86
N TYR A 537 -0.47 -6.08 7.28
CA TYR A 537 0.85 -5.72 6.77
C TYR A 537 1.63 -4.92 7.83
N VAL A 538 2.93 -4.78 7.66
CA VAL A 538 3.79 -3.99 8.55
C VAL A 538 4.06 -2.62 7.91
N PRO A 539 3.58 -1.50 8.49
CA PRO A 539 3.90 -0.17 7.99
C PRO A 539 5.36 0.20 8.30
N VAL A 540 6.03 0.88 7.36
CA VAL A 540 7.43 1.29 7.45
C VAL A 540 7.56 2.77 7.11
N GLN A 541 8.36 3.52 7.88
CA GLN A 541 8.63 4.94 7.63
C GLN A 541 9.38 5.14 6.31
N LEU A 542 9.16 6.28 5.64
CA LEU A 542 9.79 6.58 4.33
C LEU A 542 11.32 6.64 4.40
N ASP A 543 11.87 7.02 5.54
CA ASP A 543 13.31 7.06 5.81
C ASP A 543 13.89 5.69 6.21
N LEU A 544 13.04 4.65 6.23
CA LEU A 544 13.37 3.26 6.57
C LEU A 544 13.93 3.08 7.99
N SER A 545 13.75 4.07 8.88
CA SER A 545 14.36 4.10 10.21
C SER A 545 13.87 2.99 11.16
N ASP A 546 12.69 2.42 10.89
CA ASP A 546 12.08 1.30 11.60
C ASP A 546 12.12 -0.03 10.84
N LEU A 547 12.57 -0.04 9.57
CA LEU A 547 12.55 -1.22 8.72
C LEU A 547 13.35 -2.38 9.32
N TYR A 548 14.59 -2.11 9.74
CA TYR A 548 15.48 -3.15 10.24
C TYR A 548 15.03 -3.69 11.59
N ASP A 549 14.54 -2.82 12.48
CA ASP A 549 14.01 -3.27 13.78
C ASP A 549 12.79 -4.17 13.58
N ALA A 550 11.90 -3.80 12.66
CA ALA A 550 10.74 -4.61 12.31
C ALA A 550 11.13 -5.94 11.66
N LEU A 551 12.01 -5.92 10.66
CA LEU A 551 12.47 -7.14 9.99
C LEU A 551 13.13 -8.10 10.99
N ILE A 552 14.07 -7.62 11.79
CA ILE A 552 14.82 -8.45 12.76
C ILE A 552 13.91 -8.98 13.87
N PHE A 553 12.88 -8.24 14.29
CA PHE A 553 11.89 -8.76 15.23
C PHE A 553 11.15 -10.00 14.68
N PHE A 554 10.73 -9.97 13.43
CA PHE A 554 9.98 -11.07 12.82
C PHE A 554 10.87 -12.23 12.37
N ARG A 555 11.94 -11.92 11.64
CA ARG A 555 12.86 -12.87 11.01
C ARG A 555 13.94 -13.39 11.96
N GLY A 556 14.22 -12.67 13.05
CA GLY A 556 15.35 -12.95 13.92
C GLY A 556 16.65 -12.36 13.38
N ASP A 557 17.75 -12.70 14.04
CA ASP A 557 19.09 -12.30 13.60
C ASP A 557 19.58 -13.10 12.36
N GLY A 558 20.85 -12.94 12.00
CA GLY A 558 21.45 -13.66 10.85
C GLY A 558 21.40 -15.20 10.96
N PHE A 559 21.16 -15.75 12.16
CA PHE A 559 21.00 -17.17 12.43
C PHE A 559 19.53 -17.56 12.73
N GLY A 560 18.58 -16.63 12.60
CA GLY A 560 17.18 -16.83 13.00
C GLY A 560 16.95 -16.73 14.52
N GLY A 561 17.97 -16.37 15.29
CA GLY A 561 17.88 -16.19 16.74
C GLY A 561 16.87 -15.10 17.10
N GLY A 562 15.95 -15.41 18.02
CA GLY A 562 14.95 -14.45 18.48
C GLY A 562 13.79 -14.20 17.53
N ALA A 563 13.67 -14.95 16.44
CA ALA A 563 12.60 -14.77 15.47
C ALA A 563 11.21 -14.87 16.11
N ARG A 564 10.26 -14.14 15.52
CA ARG A 564 8.82 -14.19 15.83
C ARG A 564 8.05 -14.61 14.59
N GLU A 565 8.52 -15.68 13.95
CA GLU A 565 7.93 -16.20 12.72
C GLU A 565 6.44 -16.52 12.85
N HIS A 566 5.99 -17.00 14.02
CA HIS A 566 4.56 -17.22 14.25
C HIS A 566 3.72 -15.94 14.13
N LEU A 567 4.24 -14.78 14.56
CA LEU A 567 3.58 -13.49 14.36
C LEU A 567 3.68 -13.05 12.90
N ALA A 568 4.81 -13.29 12.25
CA ALA A 568 4.98 -12.97 10.83
C ALA A 568 4.00 -13.74 9.94
N ARG A 569 3.89 -15.06 10.17
CA ARG A 569 2.89 -15.95 9.56
C ARG A 569 1.48 -15.44 9.81
N LYS A 570 1.15 -15.06 11.05
CA LYS A 570 -0.17 -14.55 11.39
C LYS A 570 -0.54 -13.33 10.55
N ILE A 571 0.39 -12.38 10.40
CA ILE A 571 0.19 -11.17 9.59
C ILE A 571 0.08 -11.53 8.10
N ALA A 572 0.95 -12.39 7.58
CA ALA A 572 0.91 -12.82 6.17
C ALA A 572 -0.43 -13.48 5.80
N VAL A 573 -0.88 -14.44 6.60
CA VAL A 573 -2.16 -15.14 6.40
C VAL A 573 -3.33 -14.17 6.53
N ALA A 574 -3.32 -13.30 7.54
CA ALA A 574 -4.36 -12.30 7.71
C ALA A 574 -4.42 -11.33 6.51
N GLY A 575 -3.28 -10.86 6.01
CA GLY A 575 -3.19 -10.01 4.81
C GLY A 575 -3.77 -10.69 3.58
N ARG A 576 -3.43 -11.95 3.35
CA ARG A 576 -3.98 -12.76 2.25
C ARG A 576 -5.49 -12.92 2.34
N ASN A 577 -5.99 -13.31 3.51
CA ASN A 577 -7.44 -13.45 3.72
C ASN A 577 -8.14 -12.12 3.49
N TRP A 578 -7.60 -11.03 4.05
CA TRP A 578 -8.14 -9.70 3.83
C TRP A 578 -8.20 -9.32 2.34
N SER A 579 -7.15 -9.63 1.56
CA SER A 579 -7.16 -9.39 0.12
C SER A 579 -8.29 -10.11 -0.61
N LYS A 580 -8.61 -11.33 -0.18
CA LYS A 580 -9.63 -12.18 -0.79
C LYS A 580 -11.05 -11.83 -0.33
N ASP A 581 -11.19 -11.30 0.88
CA ASP A 581 -12.51 -11.04 1.47
C ASP A 581 -12.94 -9.57 1.36
N PHE A 582 -11.98 -8.62 1.26
CA PHE A 582 -12.23 -7.16 1.29
C PHE A 582 -11.73 -6.41 0.04
N TRP A 583 -10.99 -7.07 -0.87
CA TRP A 583 -10.47 -6.45 -2.11
C TRP A 583 -10.80 -7.29 -3.34
N ARG A 584 -12.07 -7.68 -3.48
CA ARG A 584 -12.63 -8.35 -4.66
C ARG A 584 -13.10 -7.32 -5.69
N LYS A 585 -13.54 -7.77 -6.87
CA LYS A 585 -14.10 -6.86 -7.87
C LYS A 585 -15.41 -6.23 -7.39
N GLU A 586 -16.17 -6.99 -6.63
CA GLU A 586 -17.42 -6.59 -5.98
C GLU A 586 -17.18 -5.46 -4.98
N ASP A 587 -16.08 -5.52 -4.20
CA ASP A 587 -15.70 -4.43 -3.30
C ASP A 587 -15.32 -3.15 -4.07
N LEU A 588 -14.59 -3.29 -5.19
CA LEU A 588 -14.24 -2.14 -6.05
C LEU A 588 -15.50 -1.52 -6.67
N SER A 589 -16.42 -2.35 -7.18
CA SER A 589 -17.71 -1.91 -7.73
C SER A 589 -18.58 -1.26 -6.66
N SER A 590 -18.65 -1.81 -5.44
CA SER A 590 -19.38 -1.20 -4.32
C SER A 590 -18.84 0.19 -3.96
N TYR A 591 -17.50 0.35 -3.96
CA TYR A 591 -16.89 1.65 -3.75
C TYR A 591 -17.18 2.63 -4.89
N MET A 592 -17.10 2.20 -6.15
CA MET A 592 -17.50 3.04 -7.28
C MET A 592 -18.97 3.43 -7.20
N PHE A 593 -19.86 2.50 -6.83
CA PHE A 593 -21.28 2.78 -6.65
C PHE A 593 -21.48 3.89 -5.61
N ARG A 594 -20.91 3.73 -4.42
CA ARG A 594 -21.05 4.72 -3.36
C ARG A 594 -20.45 6.07 -3.75
N LEU A 595 -19.25 6.08 -4.32
CA LEU A 595 -18.58 7.30 -4.78
C LEU A 595 -19.41 8.04 -5.83
N THR A 596 -20.01 7.32 -6.78
CA THR A 596 -20.81 7.94 -7.84
C THR A 596 -22.11 8.53 -7.30
N LEU A 597 -22.79 7.89 -6.35
CA LEU A 597 -23.98 8.47 -5.72
C LEU A 597 -23.64 9.75 -4.97
N GLU A 598 -22.54 9.75 -4.20
CA GLU A 598 -22.08 10.94 -3.47
C GLU A 598 -21.67 12.06 -4.41
N TYR A 599 -20.93 11.74 -5.46
CA TYR A 599 -20.46 12.70 -6.45
C TYR A 599 -21.62 13.29 -7.27
N ALA A 600 -22.56 12.46 -7.73
CA ALA A 600 -23.73 12.94 -8.47
C ALA A 600 -24.57 13.90 -7.61
N ARG A 601 -24.73 13.61 -6.31
CA ARG A 601 -25.38 14.52 -5.38
C ARG A 601 -24.58 15.80 -5.18
N LEU A 602 -23.26 15.72 -4.98
CA LEU A 602 -22.37 16.88 -4.81
C LEU A 602 -22.48 17.86 -5.99
N MET A 603 -22.55 17.33 -7.21
CA MET A 603 -22.63 18.10 -8.45
C MET A 603 -24.05 18.63 -8.78
N SER A 604 -25.07 18.23 -8.02
CA SER A 604 -26.45 18.69 -8.24
C SER A 604 -26.65 20.11 -7.69
N VAL A 605 -27.35 20.96 -8.45
CA VAL A 605 -27.84 22.27 -7.97
C VAL A 605 -28.96 22.12 -6.94
N ASP A 606 -29.68 21.00 -6.99
CA ASP A 606 -30.66 20.59 -5.98
C ASP A 606 -30.16 19.33 -5.29
N ARG A 607 -29.36 19.52 -4.24
CA ARG A 607 -28.75 18.42 -3.46
C ARG A 607 -29.78 17.72 -2.56
N ASP A 608 -30.86 18.42 -2.20
CA ASP A 608 -31.93 17.87 -1.37
C ASP A 608 -32.78 16.85 -2.13
N ALA A 609 -33.10 17.12 -3.40
CA ALA A 609 -33.75 16.15 -4.29
C ALA A 609 -32.90 14.89 -4.55
N MET A 610 -31.58 14.99 -4.34
CA MET A 610 -30.61 13.90 -4.46
C MET A 610 -30.30 13.24 -3.11
N THR A 611 -31.09 13.50 -2.07
CA THR A 611 -30.93 12.91 -0.74
C THR A 611 -31.89 11.72 -0.53
N TYR A 612 -31.41 10.68 0.12
CA TYR A 612 -32.21 9.52 0.53
C TYR A 612 -32.89 9.79 1.88
N TYR A 613 -34.18 9.48 1.93
CA TYR A 613 -35.02 9.52 3.12
C TYR A 613 -35.41 8.09 3.46
N HIS A 614 -35.01 7.63 4.63
CA HIS A 614 -35.36 6.30 5.13
C HIS A 614 -36.81 6.31 5.63
N GLU A 615 -37.51 5.18 5.60
CA GLU A 615 -38.94 5.08 5.98
C GLU A 615 -39.23 5.60 7.39
N LYS A 616 -38.25 5.55 8.29
CA LYS A 616 -38.33 6.07 9.67
C LYS A 616 -38.17 7.59 9.80
N ASP A 617 -37.92 8.30 8.70
CA ASP A 617 -37.76 9.76 8.69
C ASP A 617 -39.10 10.52 8.49
N GLY A 618 -40.19 9.79 8.25
CA GLY A 618 -41.53 10.30 7.99
C GLY A 618 -42.50 10.12 9.15
#